data_AF-A0A3A9YQ88-F1
#
_entry.id   AF-A0A3A9YQ88-F1
#
_cell.length_a   1.000
_cell.length_b   1.000
_cell.length_c   1.000
_cell.angle_alpha   90.00
_cell.angle_beta   90.00
_cell.angle_gamma   90.00
#
_symmetry.space_group_name_H-M   'P 1'
#
loop_
_entity.id
_entity.type
_entity.pdbx_description
1 polymer ?
#
loop_
_entity_poly.entity_id
_entity_poly.type
_entity_poly.pdbx_seq_one_letter_code
_entity_poly.pdbx_strand_id
1 'polypeptide(L)'
;MGDLETIRARVRQEIREAAADPPRAARLARSQSAEGTWPDIDYADGEGAEYPPLEHLSRALCLACSAPYLAEGLAALAAWSHLAPRSDNWWFNEIGAPRLAGDALLLLREGLGTEERAAWGTWLAQTAGSTEMTGQNLVWSQSIVLRRGLLVDDGELVASAVRRMSEVLTLTEREGIQSDFSFHQHGAQLYSGGYGASLTADLARWVHAVHGTDWAFGEEEVALFTDFLLEGQQWAVHGGGFDFTTMGREITRAPAHRAWPVLRPVLAKLLALGAPRRAELAAFDARLAAAEAAADGAGAGAAPPPLTGTRYYPRSDYLVHRRPAWSLTVRMSSTRTAPTESMNGENLRGRHLGDGVAAIRLGDEPEDGYRGVIPLWDWARLPGVTAELPPSPEALFPRPNGTHGASPDVAGWTDGRHGIAVMRLAGTDRFEDGWKAWFCFEDAFVALGACISAPEAEHPVATTVDQRLAVGPPLVEGRRYAHHGRIGYVPLGEQDPVRAAVERRTGRWSDLTTTGSAEPLSAEVFTFGFDHGHRPEGAAYACLVLPDTDAAATAERAAAPGFTVLSNDAAAQSVRCERTGVTLTARHDGRQVVLGKEG
;
A
#
# COMPACT_ATOMS: atom_id res chain seq x y z
N MET A 1 4.85 40.78 -0.20
CA MET A 1 5.89 39.77 -0.48
C MET A 1 5.54 39.18 -1.83
N GLY A 2 6.44 39.20 -2.81
CA GLY A 2 6.14 38.60 -4.12
C GLY A 2 5.95 37.09 -4.00
N ASP A 3 5.20 36.49 -4.92
CA ASP A 3 4.81 35.07 -4.88
C ASP A 3 5.99 34.12 -4.72
N LEU A 4 7.09 34.39 -5.40
CA LEU A 4 8.31 33.59 -5.32
C LEU A 4 8.90 33.55 -3.90
N GLU A 5 8.87 34.69 -3.19
CA GLU A 5 9.35 34.76 -1.80
C GLU A 5 8.37 34.07 -0.84
N THR A 6 7.06 34.20 -1.08
CA THR A 6 6.03 33.48 -0.32
C THR A 6 6.22 31.96 -0.40
N ILE A 7 6.40 31.44 -1.61
CA ILE A 7 6.61 30.00 -1.84
C ILE A 7 7.93 29.56 -1.22
N ARG A 8 9.02 30.30 -1.43
CA ARG A 8 10.32 30.02 -0.84
C ARG A 8 10.24 29.94 0.69
N ALA A 9 9.58 30.90 1.34
CA ALA A 9 9.45 30.94 2.79
C ALA A 9 8.73 29.69 3.31
N ARG A 10 7.59 29.31 2.69
CA ARG A 10 6.82 28.11 3.05
C ARG A 10 7.61 26.82 2.85
N VAL A 11 8.29 26.68 1.70
CA VAL A 11 9.13 25.51 1.40
C VAL A 11 10.27 25.40 2.41
N ARG A 12 10.98 26.49 2.72
CA ARG A 12 12.06 26.50 3.73
C ARG A 12 11.55 26.14 5.13
N GLN A 13 10.36 26.62 5.50
CA GLN A 13 9.74 26.25 6.77
C GLN A 13 9.48 24.76 6.84
N GLU A 14 8.84 24.19 5.82
CA GLU A 14 8.49 22.76 5.80
C GLU A 14 9.74 21.86 5.78
N ILE A 15 10.81 22.27 5.10
CA ILE A 15 12.10 21.57 5.14
C ILE A 15 12.65 21.54 6.57
N ARG A 16 12.63 22.68 7.28
CA ARG A 16 13.14 22.76 8.66
C ARG A 16 12.32 21.90 9.61
N GLU A 17 10.99 21.93 9.49
CA GLU A 17 10.10 21.11 10.31
C GLU A 17 10.38 19.60 10.13
N ALA A 18 10.75 19.18 8.91
CA ALA A 18 11.03 17.78 8.61
C ALA A 18 12.46 17.32 8.96
N ALA A 19 13.46 18.19 8.84
CA ALA A 19 14.88 17.78 8.87
C ALA A 19 15.72 18.38 10.01
N ALA A 20 15.19 19.32 10.79
CA ALA A 20 15.95 19.94 11.87
C ALA A 20 16.20 18.97 13.04
N ASP A 21 17.47 18.65 13.28
CA ASP A 21 17.93 17.92 14.46
C ASP A 21 19.22 18.57 14.98
N PRO A 22 19.12 19.59 15.86
CA PRO A 22 20.28 20.32 16.36
C PRO A 22 21.32 19.42 17.06
N PRO A 23 20.92 18.44 17.91
CA PRO A 23 21.87 17.48 18.47
C PRO A 23 22.64 16.66 17.41
N ARG A 24 21.97 16.19 16.35
CA ARG A 24 22.63 15.48 15.24
C ARG A 24 23.54 16.41 14.47
N ALA A 25 23.09 17.62 14.12
CA ALA A 25 23.90 18.60 13.40
C ALA A 25 25.21 18.91 14.14
N ALA A 26 25.15 19.08 15.47
CA ALA A 26 26.35 19.32 16.29
C ALA A 26 27.33 18.13 16.29
N ARG A 27 26.83 16.89 16.24
CA ARG A 27 27.69 15.70 16.11
C ARG A 27 28.32 15.63 14.72
N LEU A 28 27.53 15.85 13.67
CA LEU A 28 27.95 15.79 12.27
C LEU A 28 29.04 16.83 11.96
N ALA A 29 28.89 18.06 12.44
CA ALA A 29 29.87 19.13 12.26
C ALA A 29 31.23 18.78 12.90
N ARG A 30 31.23 18.10 14.06
CA ARG A 30 32.48 17.66 14.73
C ARG A 30 33.19 16.52 14.02
N SER A 31 32.45 15.68 13.30
CA SER A 31 32.99 14.50 12.61
C SER A 31 33.23 14.73 11.12
N GLN A 32 32.92 15.91 10.59
CA GLN A 32 33.17 16.26 9.20
C GLN A 32 34.68 16.47 8.97
N SER A 33 35.20 15.95 7.87
CA SER A 33 36.57 16.18 7.44
C SER A 33 36.78 17.62 6.95
N ALA A 34 38.05 18.02 6.76
CA ALA A 34 38.37 19.31 6.16
C ALA A 34 37.87 19.42 4.71
N GLU A 35 37.70 18.30 4.03
CA GLU A 35 37.20 18.17 2.67
C GLU A 35 35.66 18.15 2.60
N GLY A 36 34.95 18.29 3.73
CA GLY A 36 33.49 18.31 3.77
C GLY A 36 32.82 16.94 3.75
N THR A 37 33.60 15.86 3.86
CA THR A 37 33.14 14.46 3.80
C THR A 37 33.06 13.82 5.19
N TRP A 38 32.53 12.60 5.25
CA TRP A 38 32.57 11.76 6.46
C TRP A 38 33.20 10.40 6.16
N PRO A 39 34.13 9.92 7.01
CA PRO A 39 34.90 8.71 6.76
C PRO A 39 34.11 7.41 6.94
N ASP A 40 32.93 7.46 7.56
CA ASP A 40 32.04 6.31 7.75
C ASP A 40 31.13 6.05 6.53
N ILE A 41 31.22 6.87 5.49
CA ILE A 41 30.48 6.69 4.24
C ILE A 41 31.43 6.16 3.17
N ASP A 42 31.10 5.00 2.60
CA ASP A 42 31.76 4.50 1.38
C ASP A 42 31.14 5.16 0.15
N TYR A 43 31.82 6.16 -0.42
CA TYR A 43 31.35 6.90 -1.60
C TYR A 43 31.47 6.12 -2.91
N ALA A 44 32.15 4.97 -2.92
CA ALA A 44 32.25 4.11 -4.09
C ALA A 44 31.09 3.11 -4.19
N ASP A 45 30.27 3.00 -3.14
CA ASP A 45 29.13 2.08 -3.09
C ASP A 45 27.96 2.60 -3.95
N GLY A 46 27.87 2.06 -5.17
CA GLY A 46 26.80 2.36 -6.12
C GLY A 46 25.79 1.22 -6.32
N GLU A 47 26.04 0.04 -5.76
CA GLU A 47 25.32 -1.20 -6.10
C GLU A 47 24.18 -1.48 -5.10
N GLY A 48 23.04 -1.97 -5.62
CA GLY A 48 21.97 -2.53 -4.78
C GLY A 48 20.72 -1.67 -4.58
N ALA A 49 19.91 -2.07 -3.60
CA ALA A 49 18.58 -1.52 -3.32
C ALA A 49 18.63 -0.23 -2.49
N GLU A 50 19.64 -0.11 -1.63
CA GLU A 50 19.99 1.09 -0.89
C GLU A 50 21.07 1.87 -1.63
N TYR A 51 21.26 3.12 -1.21
CA TYR A 51 22.36 3.94 -1.70
C TYR A 51 23.00 4.66 -0.51
N PRO A 52 23.89 3.99 0.23
CA PRO A 52 24.52 4.54 1.44
C PRO A 52 25.16 5.92 1.25
N PRO A 53 25.80 6.25 0.10
CA PRO A 53 26.29 7.61 -0.15
C PRO A 53 25.24 8.71 0.02
N LEU A 54 23.95 8.44 -0.24
CA LEU A 54 22.88 9.44 -0.08
C LEU A 54 22.81 10.05 1.33
N GLU A 55 23.24 9.31 2.36
CA GLU A 55 23.32 9.81 3.73
C GLU A 55 24.21 11.06 3.84
N HIS A 56 25.21 11.23 2.96
CA HIS A 56 26.00 12.46 2.88
C HIS A 56 25.10 13.70 2.67
N LEU A 57 24.15 13.62 1.73
CA LEU A 57 23.23 14.72 1.46
C LEU A 57 22.19 14.88 2.56
N SER A 58 21.76 13.79 3.22
CA SER A 58 20.93 13.89 4.42
C SER A 58 21.65 14.63 5.55
N ARG A 59 22.96 14.41 5.73
CA ARG A 59 23.79 15.11 6.72
C ARG A 59 23.99 16.57 6.35
N ALA A 60 24.25 16.86 5.07
CA ALA A 60 24.33 18.23 4.56
C ALA A 60 23.04 19.03 4.84
N LEU A 61 21.87 18.42 4.59
CA LEU A 61 20.57 19.01 4.89
C LEU A 61 20.37 19.26 6.40
N CYS A 62 20.76 18.30 7.25
CA CYS A 62 20.69 18.45 8.70
C CYS A 62 21.54 19.64 9.20
N LEU A 63 22.75 19.82 8.64
CA LEU A 63 23.62 20.96 8.93
C LEU A 63 22.99 22.27 8.42
N ALA A 64 22.44 22.28 7.21
CA ALA A 64 21.76 23.43 6.61
C ALA A 64 20.54 23.92 7.41
N CYS A 65 19.91 23.05 8.20
CA CYS A 65 18.82 23.42 9.12
C CYS A 65 19.31 24.17 10.37
N SER A 66 20.61 24.11 10.67
CA SER A 66 21.19 24.65 11.92
C SER A 66 22.06 25.88 11.65
N ALA A 67 21.62 27.04 12.14
CA ALA A 67 22.31 28.32 11.91
C ALA A 67 23.82 28.34 12.26
N PRO A 68 24.32 27.63 13.30
CA PRO A 68 25.75 27.58 13.57
C PRO A 68 26.59 26.81 12.54
N TYR A 69 25.97 25.97 11.70
CA TYR A 69 26.66 24.97 10.87
C TYR A 69 26.43 25.15 9.37
N LEU A 70 26.10 26.37 8.93
CA LEU A 70 25.80 26.66 7.53
C LEU A 70 27.04 26.48 6.63
N ALA A 71 28.23 26.79 7.14
CA ALA A 71 29.49 26.64 6.39
C ALA A 71 29.83 25.16 6.15
N GLU A 72 29.67 24.33 7.18
CA GLU A 72 29.82 22.87 7.13
C GLU A 72 28.83 22.24 6.16
N GLY A 73 27.58 22.73 6.14
CA GLY A 73 26.57 22.32 5.16
C GLY A 73 26.96 22.65 3.72
N LEU A 74 27.50 23.86 3.47
CA LEU A 74 28.02 24.25 2.15
C LEU A 74 29.22 23.42 1.72
N ALA A 75 30.16 23.16 2.65
CA ALA A 75 31.32 22.31 2.38
C ALA A 75 30.91 20.88 2.00
N ALA A 76 29.91 20.31 2.67
CA ALA A 76 29.36 19.01 2.32
C ALA A 76 28.78 19.01 0.89
N LEU A 77 27.93 19.99 0.55
CA LEU A 77 27.37 20.08 -0.81
C LEU A 77 28.48 20.18 -1.87
N ALA A 78 29.49 21.03 -1.65
CA ALA A 78 30.64 21.13 -2.55
C ALA A 78 31.38 19.79 -2.70
N ALA A 79 31.59 19.06 -1.61
CA ALA A 79 32.22 17.74 -1.61
C ALA A 79 31.40 16.73 -2.44
N TRP A 80 30.08 16.69 -2.25
CA TRP A 80 29.19 15.83 -3.05
C TRP A 80 29.30 16.12 -4.54
N SER A 81 29.26 17.40 -4.93
CA SER A 81 29.37 17.80 -6.34
C SER A 81 30.73 17.45 -6.93
N HIS A 82 31.80 17.46 -6.14
CA HIS A 82 33.15 17.13 -6.60
C HIS A 82 33.36 15.61 -6.73
N LEU A 83 32.91 14.85 -5.73
CA LEU A 83 33.01 13.39 -5.74
C LEU A 83 32.11 12.75 -6.80
N ALA A 84 30.95 13.37 -7.06
CA ALA A 84 29.96 12.92 -8.02
C ALA A 84 29.64 11.40 -7.94
N PRO A 85 29.36 10.86 -6.74
CA PRO A 85 29.05 9.45 -6.60
C PRO A 85 27.75 9.12 -7.36
N ARG A 86 27.61 7.86 -7.80
CA ARG A 86 26.46 7.39 -8.58
C ARG A 86 25.94 6.06 -8.04
N SER A 87 24.63 5.87 -8.13
CA SER A 87 23.97 4.58 -7.91
C SER A 87 23.61 3.93 -9.25
N ASP A 88 23.54 2.60 -9.29
CA ASP A 88 22.97 1.85 -10.42
C ASP A 88 21.44 2.07 -10.54
N ASN A 89 20.79 2.41 -9.43
CA ASN A 89 19.38 2.78 -9.44
C ASN A 89 19.23 4.26 -9.80
N TRP A 90 18.73 4.52 -11.01
CA TRP A 90 18.50 5.86 -11.57
C TRP A 90 17.76 6.80 -10.61
N TRP A 91 16.83 6.28 -9.80
CA TRP A 91 16.02 7.09 -8.89
C TRP A 91 16.89 7.87 -7.90
N PHE A 92 17.96 7.27 -7.36
CA PHE A 92 18.83 7.99 -6.43
C PHE A 92 19.57 9.15 -7.11
N ASN A 93 19.96 8.96 -8.36
CA ASN A 93 20.71 9.95 -9.14
C ASN A 93 19.83 11.11 -9.60
N GLU A 94 18.63 10.81 -10.07
CA GLU A 94 17.76 11.78 -10.75
C GLU A 94 16.68 12.36 -9.83
N ILE A 95 16.39 11.69 -8.71
CA ILE A 95 15.34 12.08 -7.76
C ILE A 95 15.91 12.27 -6.35
N GLY A 96 16.49 11.23 -5.76
CA GLY A 96 16.89 11.22 -4.35
C GLY A 96 17.91 12.31 -4.00
N ALA A 97 19.08 12.26 -4.64
CA ALA A 97 20.16 13.20 -4.42
C ALA A 97 19.78 14.66 -4.76
N PRO A 98 19.25 14.98 -5.96
CA PRO A 98 18.91 16.36 -6.30
C PRO A 98 17.81 16.96 -5.42
N ARG A 99 16.86 16.17 -4.89
CA ARG A 99 15.88 16.68 -3.92
C ARG A 99 16.54 17.12 -2.62
N LEU A 100 17.37 16.27 -2.02
CA LEU A 100 18.07 16.58 -0.76
C LEU A 100 19.04 17.76 -0.93
N ALA A 101 19.81 17.77 -2.02
CA ALA A 101 20.71 18.87 -2.34
C ALA A 101 19.94 20.18 -2.54
N GLY A 102 18.84 20.15 -3.31
CA GLY A 102 17.99 21.32 -3.53
C GLY A 102 17.38 21.87 -2.23
N ASP A 103 16.92 21.00 -1.33
CA ASP A 103 16.42 21.42 -0.01
C ASP A 103 17.51 22.13 0.81
N ALA A 104 18.72 21.56 0.88
CA ALA A 104 19.83 22.15 1.60
C ALA A 104 20.25 23.51 0.97
N LEU A 105 20.32 23.58 -0.36
CA LEU A 105 20.64 24.82 -1.10
C LEU A 105 19.64 25.94 -0.84
N LEU A 106 18.34 25.64 -0.73
CA LEU A 106 17.32 26.66 -0.41
C LEU A 106 17.48 27.22 1.00
N LEU A 107 17.90 26.40 1.97
CA LEU A 107 18.19 26.85 3.32
C LEU A 107 19.44 27.73 3.38
N LEU A 108 20.48 27.34 2.63
CA LEU A 108 21.80 27.99 2.57
C LEU A 108 21.87 29.16 1.59
N ARG A 109 20.80 29.43 0.85
CA ARG A 109 20.73 30.40 -0.25
C ARG A 109 21.32 31.78 0.06
N GLU A 110 21.09 32.29 1.27
CA GLU A 110 21.59 33.61 1.69
C GLU A 110 23.13 33.68 1.76
N GLY A 111 23.79 32.53 1.96
CA GLY A 111 25.25 32.41 1.95
C GLY A 111 25.85 32.22 0.55
N LEU A 112 25.02 32.05 -0.48
CA LEU A 112 25.46 31.83 -1.86
C LEU A 112 25.38 33.12 -2.67
N GLY A 113 26.44 33.45 -3.41
CA GLY A 113 26.45 34.51 -4.42
C GLY A 113 25.67 34.15 -5.68
N THR A 114 25.46 35.13 -6.58
CA THR A 114 24.67 34.92 -7.81
C THR A 114 25.28 33.84 -8.72
N GLU A 115 26.60 33.82 -8.88
CA GLU A 115 27.28 32.82 -9.71
C GLU A 115 27.17 31.41 -9.12
N GLU A 116 27.30 31.26 -7.81
CA GLU A 116 27.16 29.97 -7.12
C GLU A 116 25.73 29.44 -7.23
N ARG A 117 24.72 30.32 -7.06
CA ARG A 117 23.31 29.96 -7.28
C ARG A 117 23.07 29.47 -8.70
N ALA A 118 23.65 30.14 -9.70
CA ALA A 118 23.54 29.73 -11.10
C ALA A 118 24.24 28.39 -11.39
N ALA A 119 25.42 28.17 -10.81
CA ALA A 119 26.16 26.91 -10.94
C ALA A 119 25.37 25.74 -10.34
N TRP A 120 24.85 25.90 -9.13
CA TRP A 120 23.99 24.91 -8.48
C TRP A 120 22.66 24.72 -9.22
N GLY A 121 22.07 25.79 -9.75
CA GLY A 121 20.89 25.71 -10.61
C GLY A 121 21.15 24.91 -11.88
N THR A 122 22.36 25.00 -12.45
CA THR A 122 22.80 24.19 -13.60
C THR A 122 23.00 22.74 -13.20
N TRP A 123 23.64 22.48 -12.06
CA TRP A 123 23.82 21.12 -11.53
C TRP A 123 22.47 20.41 -11.33
N LEU A 124 21.49 21.07 -10.70
CA LEU A 124 20.14 20.52 -10.52
C LEU A 124 19.48 20.18 -11.86
N ALA A 125 19.62 21.04 -12.87
CA ALA A 125 19.07 20.78 -14.20
C ALA A 125 19.72 19.55 -14.88
N GLN A 126 21.01 19.33 -14.66
CA GLN A 126 21.76 18.21 -15.24
C GLN A 126 21.47 16.86 -14.57
N THR A 127 20.77 16.85 -13.42
CA THR A 127 20.35 15.61 -12.77
C THR A 127 19.11 14.98 -13.42
N ALA A 128 18.38 15.71 -14.26
CA ALA A 128 17.19 15.16 -14.92
C ALA A 128 17.57 14.07 -15.94
N GLY A 129 16.88 12.93 -15.88
CA GLY A 129 17.02 11.87 -16.88
C GLY A 129 16.44 12.24 -18.24
N SER A 130 16.69 11.36 -19.21
CA SER A 130 16.24 11.53 -20.61
C SER A 130 14.79 11.11 -20.86
N THR A 131 14.17 10.40 -19.91
CA THR A 131 12.82 9.85 -20.06
C THR A 131 11.79 10.76 -19.41
N GLU A 132 10.67 11.02 -20.09
CA GLU A 132 9.56 11.75 -19.49
C GLU A 132 8.88 10.90 -18.41
N MET A 133 8.80 11.46 -17.20
CA MET A 133 8.24 10.79 -16.03
C MET A 133 6.72 10.96 -15.95
N THR A 134 6.05 10.02 -15.28
CA THR A 134 4.59 9.99 -15.03
C THR A 134 4.30 9.87 -13.52
N GLY A 135 3.06 10.15 -13.13
CA GLY A 135 2.57 9.92 -11.76
C GLY A 135 3.48 10.52 -10.70
N GLN A 136 3.89 9.71 -9.72
CA GLN A 136 4.75 10.17 -8.64
C GLN A 136 6.14 10.60 -9.11
N ASN A 137 6.71 9.92 -10.10
CA ASN A 137 8.03 10.26 -10.62
C ASN A 137 8.02 11.64 -11.30
N LEU A 138 6.90 12.01 -11.92
CA LEU A 138 6.71 13.36 -12.45
C LEU A 138 6.75 14.39 -11.31
N VAL A 139 5.95 14.20 -10.26
CA VAL A 139 5.90 15.15 -9.14
C VAL A 139 7.28 15.32 -8.50
N TRP A 140 8.02 14.23 -8.30
CA TRP A 140 9.39 14.31 -7.80
C TRP A 140 10.33 15.08 -8.73
N SER A 141 10.33 14.77 -10.03
CA SER A 141 11.15 15.45 -11.03
C SER A 141 10.85 16.95 -11.06
N GLN A 142 9.56 17.33 -11.12
CA GLN A 142 9.16 18.73 -11.17
C GLN A 142 9.43 19.46 -9.85
N SER A 143 9.43 18.75 -8.72
CA SER A 143 9.84 19.34 -7.45
C SER A 143 11.31 19.77 -7.42
N ILE A 144 12.17 19.17 -8.24
CA ILE A 144 13.58 19.58 -8.41
C ILE A 144 13.64 20.85 -9.27
N VAL A 145 12.85 20.90 -10.35
CA VAL A 145 12.72 22.09 -11.21
C VAL A 145 12.21 23.29 -10.40
N LEU A 146 11.22 23.08 -9.52
CA LEU A 146 10.71 24.11 -8.63
C LEU A 146 11.80 24.61 -7.68
N ARG A 147 12.55 23.71 -7.02
CA ARG A 147 13.68 24.10 -6.15
C ARG A 147 14.74 24.90 -6.89
N ARG A 148 15.05 24.51 -8.13
CA ARG A 148 15.94 25.27 -9.02
C ARG A 148 15.40 26.68 -9.24
N GLY A 149 14.14 26.83 -9.65
CA GLY A 149 13.50 28.14 -9.87
C GLY A 149 13.56 29.03 -8.61
N LEU A 150 13.24 28.45 -7.44
CA LEU A 150 13.36 29.15 -6.16
C LEU A 150 14.80 29.53 -5.80
N LEU A 151 15.80 28.72 -6.19
CA LEU A 151 17.21 29.01 -5.93
C LEU A 151 17.67 30.22 -6.75
N VAL A 152 17.34 30.25 -8.05
CA VAL A 152 17.84 31.24 -9.02
C VAL A 152 16.90 32.43 -9.29
N ASP A 153 15.83 32.59 -8.51
CA ASP A 153 14.80 33.64 -8.69
C ASP A 153 14.05 33.58 -10.04
N ASP A 154 13.87 32.37 -10.59
CA ASP A 154 13.20 32.16 -11.87
C ASP A 154 11.74 31.71 -11.66
N GLY A 155 10.81 32.67 -11.77
CA GLY A 155 9.38 32.44 -11.63
C GLY A 155 8.76 31.61 -12.75
N GLU A 156 9.33 31.62 -13.96
CA GLU A 156 8.82 30.82 -15.08
C GLU A 156 9.10 29.33 -14.84
N LEU A 157 10.28 29.00 -14.29
CA LEU A 157 10.59 27.63 -13.86
C LEU A 157 9.65 27.15 -12.74
N VAL A 158 9.35 28.01 -11.76
CA VAL A 158 8.40 27.68 -10.70
C VAL A 158 7.00 27.44 -11.28
N ALA A 159 6.50 28.36 -12.10
CA ALA A 159 5.18 28.25 -12.73
C ALA A 159 5.06 26.98 -13.59
N SER A 160 6.09 26.69 -14.40
CA SER A 160 6.13 25.50 -15.27
C SER A 160 6.11 24.21 -14.45
N ALA A 161 6.92 24.14 -13.39
CA ALA A 161 6.96 22.97 -12.50
C ALA A 161 5.61 22.75 -11.81
N VAL A 162 4.97 23.81 -11.32
CA VAL A 162 3.67 23.71 -10.63
C VAL A 162 2.58 23.23 -11.58
N ARG A 163 2.48 23.82 -12.78
CA ARG A 163 1.53 23.36 -13.81
C ARG A 163 1.73 21.89 -14.17
N ARG A 164 2.98 21.47 -14.34
CA ARG A 164 3.29 20.05 -14.62
C ARG A 164 2.88 19.13 -13.48
N MET A 165 3.08 19.55 -12.22
CA MET A 165 2.62 18.76 -11.06
C MET A 165 1.09 18.70 -10.98
N SER A 166 0.40 19.78 -11.33
CA SER A 166 -1.06 19.84 -11.30
C SER A 166 -1.71 18.96 -12.38
N GLU A 167 -1.07 18.78 -13.53
CA GLU A 167 -1.48 17.83 -14.58
C GLU A 167 -1.59 16.36 -14.10
N VAL A 168 -0.95 15.99 -12.97
CA VAL A 168 -1.09 14.66 -12.36
C VAL A 168 -2.45 14.46 -11.68
N LEU A 169 -3.11 15.55 -11.28
CA LEU A 169 -4.48 15.56 -10.79
C LEU A 169 -5.45 15.48 -11.97
N THR A 170 -5.44 14.32 -12.63
CA THR A 170 -6.35 13.99 -13.70
C THR A 170 -6.76 12.52 -13.62
N LEU A 171 -7.98 12.22 -14.06
CA LEU A 171 -8.43 10.85 -14.22
C LEU A 171 -7.81 10.27 -15.50
N THR A 172 -7.21 9.10 -15.38
CA THR A 172 -6.46 8.46 -16.48
C THR A 172 -6.80 6.99 -16.60
N GLU A 173 -6.48 6.43 -17.77
CA GLU A 173 -6.53 5.00 -18.01
C GLU A 173 -5.16 4.30 -17.95
N ARG A 174 -4.10 5.10 -17.81
CA ARG A 174 -2.71 4.66 -17.64
C ARG A 174 -2.33 4.79 -16.16
N GLU A 175 -1.03 4.74 -15.84
CA GLU A 175 -0.54 5.08 -14.50
C GLU A 175 -1.08 6.43 -14.01
N GLY A 176 -1.48 6.49 -12.74
CA GLY A 176 -2.10 7.65 -12.11
C GLY A 176 -3.44 7.32 -11.43
N ILE A 177 -4.22 8.36 -11.19
CA ILE A 177 -5.53 8.28 -10.54
C ILE A 177 -6.54 7.73 -11.55
N GLN A 178 -7.12 6.58 -11.25
CA GLN A 178 -8.09 5.92 -12.11
C GLN A 178 -9.47 6.55 -11.96
N SER A 179 -10.35 6.34 -12.93
CA SER A 179 -11.76 6.81 -12.90
C SER A 179 -12.58 6.34 -11.69
N ASP A 180 -12.17 5.28 -10.99
CA ASP A 180 -12.78 4.78 -9.75
C ASP A 180 -12.07 5.27 -8.48
N PHE A 181 -11.11 6.20 -8.63
CA PHE A 181 -10.23 6.77 -7.60
C PHE A 181 -9.22 5.79 -6.98
N SER A 182 -9.07 4.58 -7.53
CA SER A 182 -7.89 3.77 -7.27
C SER A 182 -6.63 4.39 -7.90
N PHE A 183 -5.44 3.99 -7.46
CA PHE A 183 -4.18 4.53 -7.97
C PHE A 183 -3.31 3.44 -8.58
N HIS A 184 -2.79 3.68 -9.79
CA HIS A 184 -1.92 2.77 -10.51
C HIS A 184 -0.51 3.33 -10.70
N GLN A 185 0.50 2.48 -10.56
CA GLN A 185 1.90 2.81 -10.87
C GLN A 185 2.65 1.54 -11.29
N HIS A 186 3.64 1.67 -12.18
CA HIS A 186 4.36 0.57 -12.85
C HIS A 186 3.42 -0.27 -13.72
N GLY A 187 2.68 0.43 -14.59
CA GLY A 187 1.58 -0.13 -15.37
C GLY A 187 0.27 -0.20 -14.57
N ALA A 188 -0.59 -1.15 -14.91
CA ALA A 188 -1.92 -1.30 -14.31
C ALA A 188 -1.88 -2.05 -12.95
N GLN A 189 -0.94 -1.69 -12.07
CA GLN A 189 -0.81 -2.28 -10.73
C GLN A 189 -1.42 -1.34 -9.68
N LEU A 190 -2.31 -1.84 -8.82
CA LEU A 190 -2.84 -1.08 -7.68
C LEU A 190 -1.72 -0.74 -6.70
N TYR A 191 -1.59 0.55 -6.37
CA TYR A 191 -0.48 1.06 -5.58
C TYR A 191 -0.88 2.17 -4.59
N SER A 192 -2.15 2.19 -4.15
CA SER A 192 -2.67 3.26 -3.27
C SER A 192 -1.86 3.48 -2.00
N GLY A 193 -1.39 2.41 -1.34
CA GLY A 193 -0.64 2.47 -0.08
C GLY A 193 0.88 2.62 -0.21
N GLY A 194 1.42 2.68 -1.43
CA GLY A 194 2.85 2.93 -1.69
C GLY A 194 3.06 4.21 -2.49
N TYR A 195 3.27 4.11 -3.80
CA TYR A 195 3.38 5.30 -4.67
C TYR A 195 2.18 6.25 -4.57
N GLY A 196 0.97 5.74 -4.39
CA GLY A 196 -0.22 6.58 -4.19
C GLY A 196 -0.19 7.38 -2.89
N ALA A 197 0.38 6.80 -1.82
CA ALA A 197 0.58 7.47 -0.54
C ALA A 197 1.68 8.54 -0.65
N SER A 198 2.77 8.23 -1.37
CA SER A 198 3.83 9.19 -1.70
C SER A 198 3.29 10.38 -2.51
N LEU A 199 2.44 10.11 -3.50
CA LEU A 199 1.77 11.14 -4.31
C LEU A 199 0.88 12.03 -3.50
N THR A 200 0.09 11.42 -2.62
CA THR A 200 -0.78 12.15 -1.72
C THR A 200 0.02 13.11 -0.83
N ALA A 201 1.13 12.66 -0.26
CA ALA A 201 1.99 13.49 0.59
C ALA A 201 2.61 14.67 -0.18
N ASP A 202 3.21 14.39 -1.34
CA ASP A 202 3.92 15.42 -2.10
C ASP A 202 2.96 16.42 -2.77
N LEU A 203 1.82 15.97 -3.29
CA LEU A 203 0.81 16.90 -3.84
C LEU A 203 0.27 17.84 -2.76
N ALA A 204 -0.04 17.35 -1.56
CA ALA A 204 -0.52 18.21 -0.48
C ALA A 204 0.51 19.27 -0.07
N ARG A 205 1.80 18.90 -0.05
CA ARG A 205 2.91 19.84 0.16
C ARG A 205 2.88 20.96 -0.89
N TRP A 206 2.79 20.61 -2.18
CA TRP A 206 2.84 21.61 -3.24
C TRP A 206 1.58 22.47 -3.31
N VAL A 207 0.39 21.87 -3.20
CA VAL A 207 -0.89 22.58 -3.08
C VAL A 207 -0.82 23.62 -1.96
N HIS A 208 -0.28 23.26 -0.80
CA HIS A 208 -0.08 24.19 0.32
C HIS A 208 0.98 25.26 0.04
N ALA A 209 2.13 24.87 -0.53
CA ALA A 209 3.25 25.79 -0.77
C ALA A 209 2.84 26.96 -1.69
N VAL A 210 2.09 26.68 -2.75
CA VAL A 210 1.66 27.70 -3.73
C VAL A 210 0.27 28.29 -3.47
N HIS A 211 -0.40 27.91 -2.38
CA HIS A 211 -1.75 28.40 -2.12
C HIS A 211 -1.81 29.94 -1.99
N GLY A 212 -2.75 30.55 -2.72
CA GLY A 212 -2.95 32.00 -2.71
C GLY A 212 -1.90 32.81 -3.48
N THR A 213 -1.10 32.16 -4.34
CA THR A 213 -0.23 32.82 -5.33
C THR A 213 -0.82 32.70 -6.73
N ASP A 214 -0.27 33.42 -7.72
CA ASP A 214 -0.68 33.36 -9.13
C ASP A 214 -0.42 31.98 -9.78
N TRP A 215 0.30 31.09 -9.09
CA TRP A 215 0.63 29.73 -9.52
C TRP A 215 -0.10 28.67 -8.70
N ALA A 216 -1.14 29.03 -7.95
CA ALA A 216 -1.92 28.08 -7.16
C ALA A 216 -2.56 26.99 -8.06
N PHE A 217 -2.72 25.79 -7.49
CA PHE A 217 -3.53 24.74 -8.11
C PHE A 217 -4.98 25.24 -8.24
N GLY A 218 -5.62 24.90 -9.35
CA GLY A 218 -7.00 25.28 -9.65
C GLY A 218 -8.02 24.58 -8.74
N GLU A 219 -9.23 25.15 -8.64
CA GLU A 219 -10.30 24.62 -7.79
C GLU A 219 -10.69 23.18 -8.19
N GLU A 220 -10.74 22.88 -9.49
CA GLU A 220 -11.05 21.54 -10.01
C GLU A 220 -9.99 20.51 -9.62
N GLU A 221 -8.71 20.90 -9.64
CA GLU A 221 -7.59 20.03 -9.25
C GLU A 221 -7.64 19.73 -7.76
N VAL A 222 -7.92 20.74 -6.91
CA VAL A 222 -8.09 20.56 -5.46
C VAL A 222 -9.33 19.72 -5.15
N ALA A 223 -10.42 19.89 -5.90
CA ALA A 223 -11.61 19.05 -5.78
C ALA A 223 -11.30 17.59 -6.14
N LEU A 224 -10.61 17.33 -7.25
CA LEU A 224 -10.20 15.97 -7.63
C LEU A 224 -9.26 15.36 -6.60
N PHE A 225 -8.33 16.13 -6.03
CA PHE A 225 -7.44 15.64 -4.99
C PHE A 225 -8.22 15.27 -3.71
N THR A 226 -9.23 16.07 -3.37
CA THR A 226 -10.15 15.79 -2.26
C THR A 226 -10.93 14.50 -2.50
N ASP A 227 -11.43 14.30 -3.72
CA ASP A 227 -12.13 13.07 -4.09
C ASP A 227 -11.18 11.87 -4.07
N PHE A 228 -9.98 11.98 -4.62
CA PHE A 228 -8.98 10.91 -4.54
C PHE A 228 -8.68 10.48 -3.09
N LEU A 229 -8.65 11.43 -2.15
CA LEU A 229 -8.47 11.12 -0.74
C LEU A 229 -9.67 10.38 -0.14
N LEU A 230 -10.89 10.86 -0.34
CA LEU A 230 -12.10 10.34 0.30
C LEU A 230 -12.65 9.09 -0.38
N GLU A 231 -12.52 9.03 -1.70
CA GLU A 231 -13.02 7.98 -2.58
C GLU A 231 -11.97 6.90 -2.87
N GLY A 232 -10.68 7.23 -2.76
CA GLY A 232 -9.56 6.31 -2.95
C GLY A 232 -8.83 5.97 -1.65
N GLN A 233 -7.97 6.88 -1.20
CA GLN A 233 -7.00 6.63 -0.11
C GLN A 233 -7.65 6.16 1.20
N GLN A 234 -8.75 6.80 1.60
CA GLN A 234 -9.49 6.44 2.81
C GLN A 234 -9.99 4.98 2.80
N TRP A 235 -10.31 4.47 1.62
CA TRP A 235 -10.80 3.12 1.45
C TRP A 235 -9.67 2.07 1.41
N ALA A 236 -8.44 2.49 1.12
CA ALA A 236 -7.24 1.64 1.23
C ALA A 236 -6.70 1.55 2.68
N VAL A 237 -7.28 2.27 3.64
CA VAL A 237 -6.88 2.27 5.05
C VAL A 237 -7.94 1.60 5.93
N HIS A 238 -7.53 0.74 6.86
CA HIS A 238 -8.34 0.31 7.99
C HIS A 238 -7.57 0.59 9.28
N GLY A 239 -8.26 1.12 10.30
CA GLY A 239 -7.61 1.58 11.52
C GLY A 239 -6.52 2.59 11.17
N GLY A 240 -5.32 2.36 11.69
CA GLY A 240 -4.17 3.22 11.52
C GLY A 240 -3.24 2.86 10.38
N GLY A 241 -3.63 1.98 9.45
CA GLY A 241 -2.79 1.89 8.26
C GLY A 241 -3.33 1.17 7.05
N PHE A 242 -2.49 1.16 6.03
CA PHE A 242 -2.82 0.69 4.70
C PHE A 242 -3.14 -0.80 4.71
N ASP A 243 -4.02 -1.20 3.81
CA ASP A 243 -4.13 -2.56 3.34
C ASP A 243 -2.84 -2.94 2.61
N PHE A 244 -2.19 -4.00 3.11
CA PHE A 244 -0.91 -4.46 2.62
C PHE A 244 -0.95 -4.86 1.14
N THR A 245 -2.12 -5.25 0.60
CA THR A 245 -2.25 -5.60 -0.81
C THR A 245 -2.21 -4.40 -1.76
N THR A 246 -2.23 -3.17 -1.21
CA THR A 246 -2.20 -1.93 -1.99
C THR A 246 -0.83 -1.23 -1.95
N MET A 247 0.16 -1.84 -1.29
CA MET A 247 1.47 -1.25 -1.05
C MET A 247 2.53 -1.65 -2.09
N GLY A 248 2.16 -2.44 -3.09
CA GLY A 248 3.11 -2.98 -4.06
C GLY A 248 4.26 -3.72 -3.37
N ARG A 249 5.50 -3.47 -3.79
CA ARG A 249 6.69 -4.06 -3.14
C ARG A 249 6.95 -3.50 -1.74
N GLU A 250 6.40 -2.34 -1.40
CA GLU A 250 6.60 -1.71 -0.10
C GLU A 250 5.96 -2.48 1.06
N ILE A 251 5.18 -3.54 0.78
CA ILE A 251 4.75 -4.52 1.77
C ILE A 251 5.92 -5.04 2.64
N THR A 252 7.13 -5.09 2.09
CA THR A 252 8.33 -5.55 2.82
C THR A 252 9.01 -4.46 3.66
N ARG A 253 8.46 -3.24 3.71
CA ARG A 253 8.98 -2.11 4.50
C ARG A 253 8.14 -1.90 5.74
N ALA A 254 8.53 -2.50 6.87
CA ALA A 254 7.71 -2.47 8.10
C ALA A 254 7.16 -1.07 8.49
N PRO A 255 7.92 0.05 8.42
CA PRO A 255 7.40 1.37 8.76
C PRO A 255 6.33 1.91 7.79
N ALA A 256 6.35 1.49 6.52
CA ALA A 256 5.46 2.01 5.47
C ALA A 256 3.98 1.61 5.68
N HIS A 257 3.72 0.62 6.54
CA HIS A 257 2.38 0.10 6.78
C HIS A 257 1.46 1.05 7.55
N ARG A 258 2.01 2.02 8.30
CA ARG A 258 1.23 3.00 9.06
C ARG A 258 0.81 4.16 8.15
N ALA A 259 -0.48 4.49 8.13
CA ALA A 259 -1.02 5.52 7.22
C ALA A 259 -1.06 6.91 7.86
N TRP A 260 -1.27 7.01 9.18
CA TRP A 260 -1.41 8.31 9.85
C TRP A 260 -0.19 9.24 9.69
N PRO A 261 1.09 8.78 9.69
CA PRO A 261 2.22 9.70 9.53
C PRO A 261 2.24 10.39 8.16
N VAL A 262 1.62 9.75 7.16
CA VAL A 262 1.54 10.26 5.78
C VAL A 262 0.27 11.09 5.59
N LEU A 263 -0.89 10.57 6.01
CA LEU A 263 -2.19 11.13 5.65
C LEU A 263 -2.65 12.25 6.58
N ARG A 264 -2.31 12.23 7.89
CA ARG A 264 -2.73 13.32 8.79
C ARG A 264 -2.14 14.68 8.40
N PRO A 265 -0.84 14.81 8.06
CA PRO A 265 -0.30 16.07 7.56
C PRO A 265 -0.99 16.56 6.29
N VAL A 266 -1.37 15.64 5.38
CA VAL A 266 -2.10 15.96 4.15
C VAL A 266 -3.48 16.54 4.47
N LEU A 267 -4.24 15.86 5.33
CA LEU A 267 -5.58 16.29 5.73
C LEU A 267 -5.52 17.63 6.46
N ALA A 268 -4.58 17.83 7.37
CA ALA A 268 -4.37 19.09 8.08
C ALA A 268 -4.11 20.25 7.11
N LYS A 269 -3.25 20.05 6.09
CA LYS A 269 -3.00 21.05 5.04
C LYS A 269 -4.30 21.37 4.29
N LEU A 270 -5.01 20.39 3.74
CA LEU A 270 -6.24 20.65 2.98
C LEU A 270 -7.35 21.31 3.81
N LEU A 271 -7.50 20.91 5.08
CA LEU A 271 -8.46 21.54 6.01
C LEU A 271 -8.11 23.01 6.28
N ALA A 272 -6.82 23.34 6.41
CA ALA A 272 -6.35 24.70 6.61
C ALA A 272 -6.57 25.59 5.37
N LEU A 273 -6.48 25.00 4.18
CA LEU A 273 -6.72 25.68 2.90
C LEU A 273 -8.22 25.85 2.56
N GLY A 274 -9.12 25.24 3.34
CA GLY A 274 -10.55 25.28 3.07
C GLY A 274 -10.98 24.42 1.88
N ALA A 275 -10.32 23.27 1.67
CA ALA A 275 -10.66 22.34 0.60
C ALA A 275 -12.14 21.90 0.65
N PRO A 276 -12.73 21.48 -0.49
CA PRO A 276 -14.09 20.93 -0.54
C PRO A 276 -14.29 19.74 0.42
N ARG A 277 -15.55 19.38 0.68
CA ARG A 277 -15.93 18.21 1.52
C ARG A 277 -15.25 18.19 2.91
N ARG A 278 -15.01 19.38 3.48
CA ARG A 278 -14.28 19.60 4.75
C ARG A 278 -14.74 18.69 5.90
N ALA A 279 -16.04 18.44 6.04
CA ALA A 279 -16.58 17.59 7.10
C ALA A 279 -16.10 16.14 6.99
N GLU A 280 -16.00 15.62 5.76
CA GLU A 280 -15.54 14.25 5.50
C GLU A 280 -14.03 14.13 5.69
N LEU A 281 -13.25 15.12 5.23
CA LEU A 281 -11.81 15.20 5.49
C LEU A 281 -11.51 15.25 6.99
N ALA A 282 -12.27 16.04 7.75
CA ALA A 282 -12.12 16.12 9.21
C ALA A 282 -12.49 14.78 9.90
N ALA A 283 -13.53 14.10 9.42
CA ALA A 283 -13.88 12.77 9.92
C ALA A 283 -12.79 11.74 9.60
N PHE A 284 -12.11 11.86 8.45
CA PHE A 284 -10.99 11.01 8.10
C PHE A 284 -9.80 11.24 9.03
N ASP A 285 -9.41 12.50 9.25
CA ASP A 285 -8.30 12.83 10.15
C ASP A 285 -8.59 12.36 11.59
N ALA A 286 -9.82 12.57 12.08
CA ALA A 286 -10.21 12.11 13.40
C ALA A 286 -10.05 10.60 13.58
N ARG A 287 -10.38 9.79 12.56
CA ARG A 287 -10.20 8.33 12.59
C ARG A 287 -8.72 7.95 12.67
N LEU A 288 -7.87 8.61 11.89
CA LEU A 288 -6.42 8.37 11.92
C LEU A 288 -5.81 8.81 13.25
N ALA A 289 -6.23 9.96 13.80
CA ALA A 289 -5.79 10.44 15.10
C ALA A 289 -6.18 9.49 16.24
N ALA A 290 -7.38 8.90 16.19
CA ALA A 290 -7.79 7.88 17.15
C ALA A 290 -6.92 6.62 17.08
N ALA A 291 -6.56 6.17 15.87
CA ALA A 291 -5.69 5.02 15.68
C ALA A 291 -4.25 5.28 16.14
N GLU A 292 -3.73 6.49 15.92
CA GLU A 292 -2.42 6.92 16.43
C GLU A 292 -2.40 6.97 17.95
N ALA A 293 -3.41 7.59 18.58
CA ALA A 293 -3.53 7.63 20.04
C ALA A 293 -3.61 6.21 20.65
N ALA A 294 -4.34 5.30 20.01
CA ALA A 294 -4.40 3.90 20.43
C ALA A 294 -3.03 3.20 20.32
N ALA A 295 -2.28 3.45 19.25
CA ALA A 295 -0.93 2.89 19.07
C ALA A 295 0.07 3.41 20.13
N ASP A 296 -0.11 4.63 20.62
CA ASP A 296 0.71 5.23 21.69
C ASP A 296 0.27 4.83 23.11
N GLY A 297 -0.75 3.97 23.24
CA GLY A 297 -1.30 3.55 24.53
C GLY A 297 -2.03 4.67 25.29
N ALA A 298 -2.40 5.77 24.60
CA ALA A 298 -3.21 6.82 25.17
C ALA A 298 -4.67 6.36 25.28
N GLY A 299 -5.35 6.75 26.37
CA GLY A 299 -6.76 6.43 26.57
C GLY A 299 -7.60 6.92 25.40
N ALA A 300 -8.33 6.00 24.77
CA ALA A 300 -9.22 6.33 23.65
C ALA A 300 -10.26 7.36 24.12
N GLY A 301 -10.17 8.59 23.60
CA GLY A 301 -11.28 9.53 23.66
C GLY A 301 -12.52 8.96 22.95
N ALA A 302 -13.60 9.73 22.87
CA ALA A 302 -14.76 9.31 22.08
C ALA A 302 -14.33 9.04 20.62
N ALA A 303 -14.38 7.77 20.21
CA ALA A 303 -13.96 7.36 18.88
C ALA A 303 -14.92 7.95 17.82
N PRO A 304 -14.41 8.55 16.74
CA PRO A 304 -15.26 9.03 15.67
C PRO A 304 -15.99 7.86 15.00
N PRO A 305 -17.15 8.11 14.34
CA PRO A 305 -17.86 7.06 13.62
C PRO A 305 -16.93 6.34 12.62
N PRO A 306 -16.91 4.99 12.63
CA PRO A 306 -16.10 4.22 11.71
C PRO A 306 -16.62 4.38 10.28
N LEU A 307 -15.72 4.38 9.30
CA LEU A 307 -16.14 4.27 7.91
C LEU A 307 -16.82 2.91 7.72
N THR A 308 -18.03 2.87 7.16
CA THR A 308 -18.80 1.64 6.94
C THR A 308 -19.32 1.64 5.51
N GLY A 309 -19.30 0.49 4.86
CA GLY A 309 -19.81 0.31 3.50
C GLY A 309 -18.97 -0.65 2.68
N THR A 310 -19.38 -0.86 1.43
CA THR A 310 -18.73 -1.77 0.49
C THR A 310 -18.42 -1.06 -0.81
N ARG A 311 -17.19 -1.19 -1.28
CA ARG A 311 -16.71 -0.55 -2.50
C ARG A 311 -15.95 -1.53 -3.38
N TYR A 312 -16.15 -1.43 -4.68
CA TYR A 312 -15.40 -2.16 -5.67
C TYR A 312 -14.71 -1.19 -6.63
N TYR A 313 -13.44 -1.45 -6.91
CA TYR A 313 -12.59 -0.69 -7.82
C TYR A 313 -12.37 -1.50 -9.11
N PRO A 314 -13.25 -1.36 -10.13
CA PRO A 314 -13.17 -2.14 -11.36
C PRO A 314 -11.89 -1.92 -12.15
N ARG A 315 -11.23 -0.77 -12.01
CA ARG A 315 -9.93 -0.50 -12.66
C ARG A 315 -8.81 -1.27 -11.98
N SER A 316 -9.01 -1.69 -10.74
CA SER A 316 -7.98 -2.28 -9.89
C SER A 316 -8.27 -3.70 -9.44
N ASP A 317 -9.37 -4.33 -9.85
CA ASP A 317 -9.73 -5.69 -9.39
C ASP A 317 -9.66 -5.82 -7.85
N TYR A 318 -10.18 -4.81 -7.15
CA TYR A 318 -10.05 -4.68 -5.69
C TYR A 318 -11.39 -4.37 -5.04
N LEU A 319 -11.77 -5.15 -4.03
CA LEU A 319 -12.97 -4.94 -3.23
C LEU A 319 -12.61 -4.60 -1.79
N VAL A 320 -13.32 -3.65 -1.20
CA VAL A 320 -13.22 -3.25 0.21
C VAL A 320 -14.59 -3.35 0.84
N HIS A 321 -14.70 -4.10 1.92
CA HIS A 321 -15.92 -4.27 2.70
C HIS A 321 -15.64 -3.91 4.14
N ARG A 322 -16.30 -2.86 4.65
CA ARG A 322 -16.02 -2.30 5.97
C ARG A 322 -17.23 -2.31 6.87
N ARG A 323 -17.00 -2.71 8.11
CA ARG A 323 -17.91 -2.71 9.24
C ARG A 323 -17.26 -1.99 10.43
N PRO A 324 -18.06 -1.60 11.44
CA PRO A 324 -17.53 -0.87 12.59
C PRO A 324 -16.31 -1.51 13.26
N ALA A 325 -16.28 -2.85 13.36
CA ALA A 325 -15.24 -3.58 14.06
C ALA A 325 -14.32 -4.42 13.17
N TRP A 326 -14.61 -4.51 11.86
CA TRP A 326 -13.80 -5.34 10.96
C TRP A 326 -13.90 -4.91 9.50
N SER A 327 -12.97 -5.39 8.68
CA SER A 327 -13.08 -5.31 7.23
C SER A 327 -12.61 -6.58 6.55
N LEU A 328 -13.15 -6.82 5.38
CA LEU A 328 -12.60 -7.72 4.37
C LEU A 328 -12.13 -6.88 3.19
N THR A 329 -10.93 -7.12 2.70
CA THR A 329 -10.50 -6.66 1.39
C THR A 329 -10.16 -7.85 0.51
N VAL A 330 -10.40 -7.74 -0.80
CA VAL A 330 -10.09 -8.80 -1.76
C VAL A 330 -9.29 -8.20 -2.91
N ARG A 331 -8.02 -8.61 -3.02
CA ARG A 331 -7.11 -8.24 -4.11
C ARG A 331 -7.04 -9.35 -5.14
N MET A 332 -7.47 -9.04 -6.35
CA MET A 332 -7.42 -9.95 -7.50
C MET A 332 -6.54 -9.35 -8.60
N SER A 333 -6.29 -10.13 -9.64
CA SER A 333 -5.61 -9.69 -10.85
C SER A 333 -6.27 -10.33 -12.07
N SER A 334 -6.34 -9.58 -13.16
CA SER A 334 -6.95 -10.00 -14.41
C SER A 334 -6.04 -9.64 -15.59
N THR A 335 -6.46 -9.94 -16.81
CA THR A 335 -5.76 -9.46 -18.01
C THR A 335 -5.69 -7.93 -18.12
N ARG A 336 -6.42 -7.19 -17.28
CA ARG A 336 -6.40 -5.72 -17.20
C ARG A 336 -5.40 -5.18 -16.18
N THR A 337 -5.01 -5.96 -15.18
CA THR A 337 -4.22 -5.50 -14.04
C THR A 337 -2.97 -6.34 -13.83
N ALA A 338 -1.91 -5.68 -13.37
CA ALA A 338 -0.68 -6.36 -12.99
C ALA A 338 -0.76 -6.89 -11.55
N PRO A 339 -0.30 -8.13 -11.28
CA PRO A 339 0.01 -8.60 -9.93
C PRO A 339 1.11 -7.76 -9.28
N THR A 340 1.38 -7.99 -7.99
CA THR A 340 2.37 -7.21 -7.27
C THR A 340 3.81 -7.49 -7.74
N GLU A 341 4.51 -6.43 -8.12
CA GLU A 341 5.90 -6.44 -8.57
C GLU A 341 6.91 -6.95 -7.53
N SER A 342 8.06 -7.39 -8.03
CA SER A 342 9.29 -7.57 -7.27
C SER A 342 10.43 -6.88 -8.01
N MET A 343 11.01 -5.84 -7.42
CA MET A 343 12.10 -5.09 -8.03
C MET A 343 13.02 -4.52 -6.96
N ASN A 344 14.25 -4.16 -7.36
CA ASN A 344 15.27 -3.58 -6.48
C ASN A 344 15.48 -4.41 -5.20
N GLY A 345 15.45 -5.74 -5.30
CA GLY A 345 15.63 -6.64 -4.16
C GLY A 345 14.47 -6.69 -3.15
N GLU A 346 13.30 -6.10 -3.46
CA GLU A 346 12.12 -6.07 -2.59
C GLU A 346 11.02 -7.03 -3.07
N ASN A 347 10.18 -7.51 -2.13
CA ASN A 347 9.05 -8.42 -2.37
C ASN A 347 9.44 -9.76 -3.05
N LEU A 348 10.50 -10.38 -2.55
CA LEU A 348 11.13 -11.57 -3.11
C LEU A 348 10.27 -12.86 -3.05
N ARG A 349 9.11 -12.83 -2.38
CA ARG A 349 8.19 -13.97 -2.24
C ARG A 349 6.74 -13.67 -2.65
N GLY A 350 6.47 -12.49 -3.20
CA GLY A 350 5.11 -11.95 -3.42
C GLY A 350 4.30 -12.55 -4.56
N ARG A 351 4.57 -13.80 -4.98
CA ARG A 351 3.98 -14.42 -6.19
C ARG A 351 2.45 -14.34 -6.25
N HIS A 352 1.78 -14.61 -5.13
CA HIS A 352 0.33 -14.77 -5.05
C HIS A 352 -0.42 -13.55 -4.54
N LEU A 353 0.24 -12.39 -4.37
CA LEU A 353 -0.40 -11.19 -3.82
C LEU A 353 -1.58 -10.65 -4.67
N GLY A 354 -1.64 -11.03 -5.95
CA GLY A 354 -2.74 -10.72 -6.87
C GLY A 354 -3.72 -11.86 -7.12
N ASP A 355 -3.61 -13.00 -6.43
CA ASP A 355 -4.34 -14.23 -6.76
C ASP A 355 -5.57 -14.46 -5.87
N GLY A 356 -6.30 -13.38 -5.56
CA GLY A 356 -7.48 -13.45 -4.70
C GLY A 356 -7.11 -13.43 -3.22
N VAL A 357 -6.17 -12.57 -2.82
CA VAL A 357 -5.84 -12.38 -1.40
C VAL A 357 -7.02 -11.71 -0.70
N ALA A 358 -7.58 -12.38 0.31
CA ALA A 358 -8.75 -11.96 1.06
C ALA A 358 -8.35 -11.62 2.51
N ALA A 359 -8.04 -10.34 2.77
CA ALA A 359 -7.51 -9.91 4.07
C ALA A 359 -8.63 -9.52 5.03
N ILE A 360 -8.71 -10.22 6.18
CA ILE A 360 -9.63 -9.94 7.28
C ILE A 360 -8.90 -9.15 8.37
N ARG A 361 -9.34 -7.91 8.64
CA ARG A 361 -8.78 -7.06 9.70
C ARG A 361 -9.84 -6.74 10.74
N LEU A 362 -9.52 -6.87 12.02
CA LEU A 362 -10.40 -6.59 13.17
C LEU A 362 -9.96 -5.35 13.97
N GLY A 363 -8.76 -4.84 13.68
CA GLY A 363 -8.12 -3.80 14.47
C GLY A 363 -6.67 -3.53 14.02
N ASP A 364 -5.91 -2.91 14.92
CA ASP A 364 -4.49 -2.58 14.73
C ASP A 364 -3.52 -3.36 15.63
N GLU A 365 -4.04 -4.19 16.55
CA GLU A 365 -3.20 -5.15 17.29
C GLU A 365 -2.53 -6.13 16.30
N PRO A 366 -1.31 -6.62 16.59
CA PRO A 366 -0.57 -7.48 15.67
C PRO A 366 -1.35 -8.73 15.20
N GLU A 367 -2.15 -9.35 16.07
CA GLU A 367 -3.00 -10.52 15.81
C GLU A 367 -4.33 -10.20 15.09
N ASP A 368 -4.79 -8.95 15.20
CA ASP A 368 -6.04 -8.49 14.60
C ASP A 368 -5.88 -8.10 13.12
N GLY A 369 -4.65 -8.12 12.61
CA GLY A 369 -4.31 -7.91 11.21
C GLY A 369 -3.19 -8.83 10.73
N TYR A 370 -2.46 -8.36 9.72
CA TYR A 370 -1.43 -9.18 9.07
C TYR A 370 -0.01 -8.65 9.18
N ARG A 371 0.19 -7.40 9.61
CA ARG A 371 1.51 -6.73 9.61
C ARG A 371 2.57 -7.54 10.36
N GLY A 372 2.21 -8.06 11.54
CA GLY A 372 3.13 -8.82 12.38
C GLY A 372 3.47 -10.21 11.84
N VAL A 373 2.61 -10.80 11.00
CA VAL A 373 2.82 -12.16 10.44
C VAL A 373 3.54 -12.14 9.10
N ILE A 374 3.66 -11.01 8.40
CA ILE A 374 4.35 -10.89 7.10
C ILE A 374 5.71 -11.62 7.03
N PRO A 375 6.67 -11.38 7.96
CA PRO A 375 7.97 -12.08 7.91
C PRO A 375 7.87 -13.56 8.31
N LEU A 376 6.73 -14.01 8.84
CA LEU A 376 6.49 -15.37 9.33
C LEU A 376 5.59 -16.19 8.41
N TRP A 377 5.02 -15.59 7.36
CA TRP A 377 4.09 -16.26 6.46
C TRP A 377 4.72 -17.47 5.75
N ASP A 378 3.90 -18.50 5.55
CA ASP A 378 4.00 -19.32 4.36
C ASP A 378 3.34 -18.55 3.20
N TRP A 379 4.16 -18.05 2.29
CA TRP A 379 3.72 -17.20 1.18
C TRP A 379 2.95 -17.97 0.09
N ALA A 380 2.98 -19.31 0.10
CA ALA A 380 2.08 -20.14 -0.72
C ALA A 380 0.66 -20.24 -0.10
N ARG A 381 0.47 -19.72 1.12
CA ARG A 381 -0.76 -19.81 1.90
C ARG A 381 -1.30 -18.44 2.30
N LEU A 382 -1.11 -17.42 1.46
CA LEU A 382 -1.68 -16.10 1.74
C LEU A 382 -3.21 -16.20 1.99
N PRO A 383 -3.78 -15.41 2.91
CA PRO A 383 -5.21 -15.43 3.17
C PRO A 383 -6.03 -15.27 1.88
N GLY A 384 -6.99 -16.15 1.64
CA GLY A 384 -7.86 -16.15 0.47
C GLY A 384 -7.38 -16.94 -0.74
N VAL A 385 -6.09 -17.20 -0.92
CA VAL A 385 -5.56 -17.76 -2.18
C VAL A 385 -5.86 -19.25 -2.34
N THR A 386 -5.96 -19.70 -3.59
CA THR A 386 -5.91 -21.12 -3.96
C THR A 386 -4.61 -21.33 -4.73
N ALA A 387 -3.68 -22.11 -4.18
CA ALA A 387 -2.33 -22.23 -4.72
C ALA A 387 -1.73 -23.62 -4.48
N GLU A 388 -0.70 -23.94 -5.26
CA GLU A 388 0.16 -25.09 -4.99
C GLU A 388 1.03 -24.85 -3.77
N LEU A 389 1.32 -25.93 -3.04
CA LEU A 389 2.05 -25.93 -1.78
C LEU A 389 3.45 -26.54 -1.98
N PRO A 390 4.44 -25.76 -2.41
CA PRO A 390 5.78 -26.27 -2.61
C PRO A 390 6.37 -26.84 -1.31
N PRO A 391 7.31 -27.79 -1.41
CA PRO A 391 7.89 -28.48 -0.26
C PRO A 391 8.68 -27.54 0.66
N SER A 392 9.07 -26.37 0.16
CA SER A 392 9.75 -25.32 0.93
C SER A 392 9.25 -23.94 0.47
N PRO A 393 8.98 -23.00 1.40
CA PRO A 393 8.59 -21.63 1.06
C PRO A 393 9.65 -20.86 0.27
N GLU A 394 10.93 -21.26 0.35
CA GLU A 394 12.02 -20.67 -0.43
C GLU A 394 11.89 -20.93 -1.95
N ALA A 395 11.09 -21.93 -2.36
CA ALA A 395 10.85 -22.22 -3.77
C ALA A 395 9.86 -21.25 -4.44
N LEU A 396 9.27 -20.31 -3.68
CA LEU A 396 8.29 -19.37 -4.20
C LEU A 396 8.95 -18.07 -4.67
N PHE A 397 8.99 -17.88 -5.98
CA PHE A 397 9.54 -16.67 -6.61
C PHE A 397 8.44 -15.81 -7.25
N PRO A 398 8.60 -14.48 -7.27
CA PRO A 398 7.67 -13.56 -7.89
C PRO A 398 7.56 -13.80 -9.39
N ARG A 399 6.42 -13.41 -9.97
CA ARG A 399 6.25 -13.41 -11.44
C ARG A 399 7.08 -12.28 -12.06
N PRO A 400 7.48 -12.39 -13.34
CA PRO A 400 8.15 -11.29 -14.03
C PRO A 400 7.32 -10.00 -13.99
N ASN A 401 7.97 -8.87 -13.72
CA ASN A 401 7.30 -7.57 -13.71
C ASN A 401 6.68 -7.24 -15.07
N GLY A 402 5.58 -6.49 -15.07
CA GLY A 402 4.85 -6.12 -16.28
C GLY A 402 3.98 -7.24 -16.86
N THR A 403 3.95 -8.44 -16.24
CA THR A 403 2.95 -9.47 -16.56
C THR A 403 1.60 -9.10 -15.96
N HIS A 404 0.52 -9.38 -16.69
CA HIS A 404 -0.85 -9.19 -16.20
C HIS A 404 -1.39 -10.50 -15.62
N GLY A 405 -2.51 -10.42 -14.89
CA GLY A 405 -3.25 -11.60 -14.47
C GLY A 405 -3.74 -12.42 -15.67
N ALA A 406 -3.99 -13.72 -15.45
CA ALA A 406 -4.21 -14.66 -16.54
C ALA A 406 -5.60 -14.59 -17.19
N SER A 407 -6.64 -14.36 -16.38
CA SER A 407 -8.03 -14.43 -16.85
C SER A 407 -8.68 -13.04 -16.97
N PRO A 408 -9.50 -12.78 -18.01
CA PRO A 408 -10.34 -11.58 -18.05
C PRO A 408 -11.54 -11.68 -17.10
N ASP A 409 -11.88 -12.89 -16.64
CA ASP A 409 -13.07 -13.20 -15.83
C ASP A 409 -12.85 -12.87 -14.35
N VAL A 410 -12.65 -11.59 -14.09
CA VAL A 410 -12.54 -11.00 -12.75
C VAL A 410 -13.50 -9.83 -12.69
N ALA A 411 -14.35 -9.80 -11.67
CA ALA A 411 -15.39 -8.80 -11.55
C ALA A 411 -15.77 -8.56 -10.08
N GLY A 412 -16.47 -7.46 -9.85
CA GLY A 412 -17.06 -7.16 -8.56
C GLY A 412 -18.31 -6.30 -8.70
N TRP A 413 -19.13 -6.32 -7.66
CA TRP A 413 -20.39 -5.59 -7.59
C TRP A 413 -20.67 -5.17 -6.14
N THR A 414 -21.35 -4.04 -5.97
CA THR A 414 -21.74 -3.52 -4.65
C THR A 414 -22.98 -2.63 -4.77
N ASP A 415 -23.86 -2.66 -3.76
CA ASP A 415 -24.93 -1.67 -3.54
C ASP A 415 -24.55 -0.62 -2.48
N GLY A 416 -23.26 -0.54 -2.13
CA GLY A 416 -22.73 0.28 -1.04
C GLY A 416 -22.80 -0.41 0.34
N ARG A 417 -23.61 -1.47 0.49
CA ARG A 417 -23.79 -2.22 1.74
C ARG A 417 -23.30 -3.66 1.61
N HIS A 418 -23.69 -4.36 0.57
CA HIS A 418 -23.29 -5.72 0.20
C HIS A 418 -22.22 -5.69 -0.89
N GLY A 419 -21.55 -6.82 -1.11
CA GLY A 419 -20.61 -6.92 -2.22
C GLY A 419 -20.38 -8.33 -2.71
N ILE A 420 -19.94 -8.44 -3.96
CA ILE A 420 -19.47 -9.67 -4.56
C ILE A 420 -18.12 -9.37 -5.20
N ALA A 421 -17.12 -10.21 -4.95
CA ALA A 421 -15.87 -10.26 -5.71
C ALA A 421 -15.75 -11.66 -6.33
N VAL A 422 -15.35 -11.75 -7.59
CA VAL A 422 -15.18 -13.01 -8.33
C VAL A 422 -13.85 -12.99 -9.09
N MET A 423 -13.14 -14.10 -9.03
CA MET A 423 -11.91 -14.34 -9.79
C MET A 423 -11.91 -15.75 -10.37
N ARG A 424 -11.62 -15.88 -11.66
CA ARG A 424 -11.31 -17.15 -12.31
C ARG A 424 -9.81 -17.46 -12.23
N LEU A 425 -9.47 -18.70 -11.87
CA LEU A 425 -8.10 -19.20 -11.73
C LEU A 425 -7.47 -19.67 -13.04
N ALA A 426 -8.26 -19.83 -14.11
CA ALA A 426 -7.79 -20.34 -15.39
C ALA A 426 -6.54 -19.58 -15.89
N GLY A 427 -5.45 -20.32 -16.10
CA GLY A 427 -4.16 -19.81 -16.56
C GLY A 427 -3.29 -19.15 -15.48
N THR A 428 -3.78 -19.02 -14.24
CA THR A 428 -2.95 -18.59 -13.10
C THR A 428 -2.02 -19.75 -12.74
N ASP A 429 -0.71 -19.58 -12.92
CA ASP A 429 0.29 -20.65 -12.75
C ASP A 429 -0.10 -21.95 -13.50
N ARG A 430 -0.40 -23.05 -12.79
CA ARG A 430 -0.75 -24.35 -13.40
C ARG A 430 -2.23 -24.74 -13.24
N PHE A 431 -3.09 -23.76 -12.95
CA PHE A 431 -4.53 -24.00 -12.90
C PHE A 431 -5.12 -24.00 -14.32
N GLU A 432 -5.80 -25.09 -14.67
CA GLU A 432 -6.57 -25.20 -15.91
C GLU A 432 -7.85 -24.36 -15.80
N ASP A 433 -8.58 -24.51 -14.68
CA ASP A 433 -9.77 -23.73 -14.39
C ASP A 433 -10.05 -23.67 -12.88
N GLY A 434 -11.01 -22.85 -12.51
CA GLY A 434 -11.52 -22.71 -11.16
C GLY A 434 -12.12 -21.34 -10.93
N TRP A 435 -13.13 -21.26 -10.07
CA TRP A 435 -13.80 -20.02 -9.71
C TRP A 435 -13.66 -19.78 -8.21
N LYS A 436 -13.40 -18.54 -7.84
CA LYS A 436 -13.35 -18.06 -6.46
C LYS A 436 -14.29 -16.87 -6.33
N ALA A 437 -15.14 -16.87 -5.31
CA ALA A 437 -16.04 -15.76 -5.04
C ALA A 437 -16.15 -15.45 -3.54
N TRP A 438 -16.32 -14.17 -3.21
CA TRP A 438 -16.54 -13.66 -1.86
C TRP A 438 -17.82 -12.83 -1.82
N PHE A 439 -18.78 -13.26 -1.01
CA PHE A 439 -20.09 -12.65 -0.83
C PHE A 439 -20.15 -11.94 0.51
N CYS A 440 -20.21 -10.60 0.49
CA CYS A 440 -20.07 -9.77 1.67
C CYS A 440 -21.43 -9.27 2.17
N PHE A 441 -21.75 -9.57 3.43
CA PHE A 441 -23.01 -9.21 4.11
C PHE A 441 -22.74 -8.32 5.33
N GLU A 442 -23.71 -8.08 6.20
CA GLU A 442 -23.56 -7.15 7.32
C GLU A 442 -22.60 -7.64 8.41
N ASP A 443 -22.77 -8.88 8.85
CA ASP A 443 -22.08 -9.48 9.99
C ASP A 443 -21.13 -10.61 9.60
N ALA A 444 -21.03 -10.94 8.32
CA ALA A 444 -20.26 -12.06 7.83
C ALA A 444 -19.92 -11.91 6.34
N PHE A 445 -19.05 -12.79 5.85
CA PHE A 445 -18.93 -13.04 4.43
C PHE A 445 -18.83 -14.54 4.16
N VAL A 446 -19.21 -14.95 2.95
CA VAL A 446 -19.10 -16.33 2.49
C VAL A 446 -18.07 -16.40 1.36
N ALA A 447 -17.06 -17.25 1.51
CA ALA A 447 -16.07 -17.54 0.49
C ALA A 447 -16.38 -18.89 -0.17
N LEU A 448 -16.55 -18.88 -1.48
CA LEU A 448 -16.84 -20.05 -2.30
C LEU A 448 -15.72 -20.31 -3.30
N GLY A 449 -15.44 -21.59 -3.55
CA GLY A 449 -14.63 -22.04 -4.66
C GLY A 449 -15.31 -23.18 -5.41
N ALA A 450 -15.26 -23.17 -6.73
CA ALA A 450 -15.87 -24.18 -7.59
C ALA A 450 -14.95 -24.59 -8.73
N CYS A 451 -15.09 -25.84 -9.18
CA CYS A 451 -14.43 -26.36 -10.38
C CYS A 451 -12.91 -26.16 -10.40
N ILE A 452 -12.26 -26.25 -9.24
CA ILE A 452 -10.82 -26.07 -9.10
C ILE A 452 -10.12 -27.27 -9.75
N SER A 453 -9.46 -27.01 -10.88
CA SER A 453 -8.78 -28.02 -11.68
C SER A 453 -7.34 -27.59 -11.98
N ALA A 454 -6.39 -28.43 -11.61
CA ALA A 454 -4.96 -28.21 -11.85
C ALA A 454 -4.25 -29.54 -12.14
N PRO A 455 -4.59 -30.23 -13.25
CA PRO A 455 -4.05 -31.55 -13.56
C PRO A 455 -2.52 -31.56 -13.73
N GLU A 456 -1.94 -30.42 -14.09
CA GLU A 456 -0.50 -30.22 -14.25
C GLU A 456 0.21 -29.76 -12.96
N ALA A 457 -0.51 -29.64 -11.83
CA ALA A 457 0.10 -29.29 -10.55
C ALA A 457 1.22 -30.29 -10.18
N GLU A 458 2.34 -29.74 -9.73
CA GLU A 458 3.52 -30.47 -9.28
C GLU A 458 3.47 -30.74 -7.77
N HIS A 459 2.69 -29.92 -7.05
CA HIS A 459 2.54 -29.99 -5.61
C HIS A 459 1.06 -30.06 -5.19
N PRO A 460 0.73 -30.45 -3.94
CA PRO A 460 -0.64 -30.39 -3.45
C PRO A 460 -1.21 -28.98 -3.59
N VAL A 461 -2.48 -28.89 -3.95
CA VAL A 461 -3.21 -27.62 -4.05
C VAL A 461 -4.04 -27.42 -2.80
N ALA A 462 -4.03 -26.22 -2.24
CA ALA A 462 -4.90 -25.87 -1.13
C ALA A 462 -5.52 -24.49 -1.33
N THR A 463 -6.63 -24.25 -0.64
CA THR A 463 -7.16 -22.91 -0.41
C THR A 463 -6.95 -22.51 1.02
N THR A 464 -6.23 -21.42 1.25
CA THR A 464 -6.12 -20.81 2.57
C THR A 464 -7.20 -19.76 2.74
N VAL A 465 -7.97 -19.84 3.82
CA VAL A 465 -8.95 -18.80 4.17
C VAL A 465 -8.28 -17.75 5.04
N ASP A 466 -7.45 -18.16 5.99
CA ASP A 466 -6.73 -17.23 6.86
C ASP A 466 -5.35 -17.76 7.29
N GLN A 467 -4.41 -16.84 7.48
CA GLN A 467 -3.08 -17.10 8.03
C GLN A 467 -2.59 -15.87 8.81
N ARG A 468 -2.66 -15.91 10.14
CA ARG A 468 -2.40 -14.78 11.04
C ARG A 468 -1.62 -15.20 12.29
N LEU A 469 -1.14 -14.23 13.08
CA LEU A 469 -0.58 -14.56 14.40
C LEU A 469 -1.62 -15.27 15.26
N ALA A 470 -1.17 -16.27 16.01
CA ALA A 470 -2.04 -17.06 16.88
C ALA A 470 -2.30 -16.36 18.21
N VAL A 471 -3.51 -16.53 18.75
CA VAL A 471 -3.92 -16.10 20.09
C VAL A 471 -4.31 -17.36 20.88
N GLY A 472 -3.30 -18.19 21.15
CA GLY A 472 -3.49 -19.51 21.76
C GLY A 472 -4.04 -20.56 20.79
N PRO A 473 -4.42 -21.75 21.30
CA PRO A 473 -4.91 -22.84 20.47
C PRO A 473 -6.30 -22.55 19.88
N PRO A 474 -6.60 -23.01 18.67
CA PRO A 474 -7.93 -22.87 18.08
C PRO A 474 -8.91 -23.85 18.75
N LEU A 475 -10.16 -23.44 18.90
CA LEU A 475 -11.27 -24.35 19.20
C LEU A 475 -11.75 -24.97 17.89
N VAL A 476 -11.65 -26.30 17.76
CA VAL A 476 -12.05 -27.02 16.55
C VAL A 476 -13.05 -28.10 16.92
N GLU A 477 -14.20 -28.11 16.26
CA GLU A 477 -15.26 -29.09 16.50
C GLU A 477 -15.52 -29.96 15.26
N GLY A 478 -14.56 -30.84 14.97
CA GLY A 478 -14.57 -31.66 13.76
C GLY A 478 -14.69 -30.78 12.51
N ARG A 479 -15.60 -31.14 11.60
CA ARG A 479 -15.92 -30.35 10.40
C ARG A 479 -16.93 -29.22 10.63
N ARG A 480 -17.48 -29.05 11.85
CA ARG A 480 -18.56 -28.09 12.09
C ARG A 480 -18.08 -26.66 12.07
N TYR A 481 -17.01 -26.37 12.80
CA TYR A 481 -16.38 -25.05 12.81
C TYR A 481 -14.98 -25.10 13.42
N ALA A 482 -14.22 -24.04 13.13
CA ALA A 482 -13.08 -23.63 13.92
C ALA A 482 -13.34 -22.21 14.46
N HIS A 483 -12.82 -21.92 15.65
CA HIS A 483 -12.81 -20.59 16.22
C HIS A 483 -11.40 -20.26 16.72
N HIS A 484 -10.91 -19.08 16.36
CA HIS A 484 -9.58 -18.62 16.78
C HIS A 484 -9.57 -17.11 16.97
N GLY A 485 -9.09 -16.66 18.12
CA GLY A 485 -9.10 -15.25 18.51
C GLY A 485 -10.52 -14.69 18.54
N ARG A 486 -10.83 -13.82 17.58
CA ARG A 486 -12.14 -13.16 17.41
C ARG A 486 -12.81 -13.54 16.09
N ILE A 487 -12.47 -14.70 15.50
CA ILE A 487 -12.99 -15.11 14.19
C ILE A 487 -13.51 -16.54 14.25
N GLY A 488 -14.73 -16.73 13.76
CA GLY A 488 -15.34 -18.02 13.51
C GLY A 488 -15.22 -18.42 12.03
N TYR A 489 -14.92 -19.68 11.78
CA TYR A 489 -14.83 -20.28 10.44
C TYR A 489 -15.76 -21.48 10.38
N VAL A 490 -16.79 -21.42 9.54
CA VAL A 490 -17.85 -22.42 9.45
C VAL A 490 -17.89 -22.98 8.02
N PRO A 491 -17.38 -24.20 7.78
CA PRO A 491 -17.57 -24.88 6.51
C PRO A 491 -19.06 -25.05 6.20
N LEU A 492 -19.47 -24.69 4.98
CA LEU A 492 -20.85 -24.84 4.48
C LEU A 492 -21.00 -25.99 3.48
N GLY A 493 -19.89 -26.53 2.98
CA GLY A 493 -19.87 -27.62 2.00
C GLY A 493 -19.63 -28.98 2.64
N GLU A 494 -19.63 -30.02 1.81
CA GLU A 494 -19.36 -31.40 2.25
C GLU A 494 -17.86 -31.73 2.35
N GLN A 495 -16.98 -30.87 1.82
CA GLN A 495 -15.53 -31.06 1.91
C GLN A 495 -15.01 -30.83 3.33
N ASP A 496 -14.14 -31.72 3.79
CA ASP A 496 -13.52 -31.59 5.11
C ASP A 496 -12.53 -30.40 5.12
N PRO A 497 -12.60 -29.48 6.09
CA PRO A 497 -11.54 -28.51 6.30
C PRO A 497 -10.30 -29.27 6.80
N VAL A 498 -9.21 -29.21 6.04
CA VAL A 498 -8.02 -30.05 6.33
C VAL A 498 -7.04 -29.35 7.27
N ARG A 499 -7.18 -28.03 7.49
CA ARG A 499 -6.26 -27.32 8.40
C ARG A 499 -6.99 -26.26 9.24
N ALA A 500 -6.94 -26.45 10.56
CA ALA A 500 -7.28 -25.47 11.58
C ALA A 500 -6.23 -25.62 12.69
N ALA A 501 -5.03 -25.09 12.46
CA ALA A 501 -3.86 -25.41 13.25
C ALA A 501 -3.02 -24.17 13.57
N VAL A 502 -2.34 -24.25 14.71
CA VAL A 502 -1.32 -23.28 15.13
C VAL A 502 0.03 -23.94 15.02
N GLU A 503 0.94 -23.26 14.33
CA GLU A 503 2.31 -23.73 14.13
C GLU A 503 3.29 -22.63 14.50
N ARG A 504 4.38 -23.01 15.18
CA ARG A 504 5.48 -22.08 15.42
C ARG A 504 6.23 -21.89 14.10
N ARG A 505 6.30 -20.66 13.61
CA ARG A 505 7.04 -20.29 12.41
C ARG A 505 8.19 -19.37 12.75
N THR A 506 9.26 -19.45 11.96
CA THR A 506 10.42 -18.57 12.03
C THR A 506 10.71 -18.02 10.65
N GLY A 507 11.02 -16.73 10.55
CA GLY A 507 11.42 -16.08 9.31
C GLY A 507 12.14 -14.76 9.56
N ARG A 508 12.59 -14.11 8.50
CA ARG A 508 13.35 -12.86 8.54
C ARG A 508 12.83 -11.86 7.52
N TRP A 509 13.04 -10.57 7.78
CA TRP A 509 12.79 -9.55 6.76
C TRP A 509 13.75 -9.69 5.58
N SER A 510 14.99 -10.12 5.83
CA SER A 510 15.99 -10.42 4.78
C SER A 510 15.53 -11.50 3.79
N ASP A 511 14.58 -12.36 4.18
CA ASP A 511 14.01 -13.39 3.30
C ASP A 511 13.02 -12.80 2.27
N LEU A 512 12.57 -11.56 2.50
CA LEU A 512 11.56 -10.85 1.70
C LEU A 512 12.12 -9.63 0.98
N THR A 513 13.15 -9.00 1.54
CA THR A 513 13.82 -7.84 0.97
C THR A 513 15.31 -7.86 1.29
N THR A 514 16.17 -7.55 0.33
CA THR A 514 17.64 -7.64 0.49
C THR A 514 18.21 -6.72 1.57
N THR A 515 17.49 -5.65 1.91
CA THR A 515 17.82 -4.65 2.94
C THR A 515 17.17 -4.95 4.30
N GLY A 516 16.41 -6.04 4.38
CA GLY A 516 15.68 -6.40 5.58
C GLY A 516 16.60 -6.94 6.67
N SER A 517 16.20 -6.77 7.93
CA SER A 517 16.92 -7.37 9.06
C SER A 517 17.03 -8.89 8.89
N ALA A 518 18.25 -9.39 9.08
CA ALA A 518 18.56 -10.82 9.12
C ALA A 518 18.29 -11.46 10.50
N GLU A 519 17.83 -10.68 11.49
CA GLU A 519 17.46 -11.21 12.80
C GLU A 519 16.21 -12.10 12.68
N PRO A 520 16.27 -13.36 13.17
CA PRO A 520 15.13 -14.26 13.10
C PRO A 520 14.00 -13.81 14.01
N LEU A 521 12.80 -13.77 13.46
CA LEU A 521 11.56 -13.59 14.20
C LEU A 521 10.87 -14.95 14.33
N SER A 522 10.25 -15.22 15.47
CA SER A 522 9.44 -16.43 15.67
C SER A 522 8.15 -16.11 16.40
N ALA A 523 7.03 -16.63 15.91
CA ALA A 523 5.76 -16.59 16.61
C ALA A 523 4.92 -17.83 16.28
N GLU A 524 3.84 -18.01 17.03
CA GLU A 524 2.79 -18.95 16.67
C GLU A 524 1.90 -18.33 15.59
N VAL A 525 1.61 -19.10 14.55
CA VAL A 525 0.82 -18.67 13.40
C VAL A 525 -0.35 -19.64 13.22
N PHE A 526 -1.57 -19.10 13.26
CA PHE A 526 -2.80 -19.83 12.97
C PHE A 526 -3.03 -19.88 11.46
N THR A 527 -3.39 -21.05 10.94
CA THR A 527 -3.80 -21.26 9.54
C THR A 527 -5.14 -22.00 9.48
N PHE A 528 -6.07 -21.47 8.68
CA PHE A 528 -7.33 -22.13 8.35
C PHE A 528 -7.50 -22.31 6.83
N GLY A 529 -7.91 -23.50 6.36
CA GLY A 529 -8.09 -23.75 4.93
C GLY A 529 -8.58 -25.15 4.54
N PHE A 530 -8.71 -25.34 3.22
CA PHE A 530 -9.17 -26.56 2.55
C PHE A 530 -8.04 -27.14 1.70
N ASP A 531 -7.82 -28.45 1.77
CA ASP A 531 -6.85 -29.16 0.95
C ASP A 531 -7.57 -29.82 -0.23
N HIS A 532 -7.12 -29.54 -1.44
CA HIS A 532 -7.66 -30.09 -2.69
C HIS A 532 -6.84 -31.28 -3.18
N GLY A 533 -5.75 -31.62 -2.48
CA GLY A 533 -4.88 -32.74 -2.80
C GLY A 533 -3.99 -32.48 -4.00
N HIS A 534 -3.38 -33.56 -4.51
CA HIS A 534 -2.57 -33.51 -5.72
C HIS A 534 -3.46 -33.47 -6.95
N ARG A 535 -3.14 -32.58 -7.89
CA ARG A 535 -3.77 -32.52 -9.22
C ARG A 535 -5.30 -32.57 -9.15
N PRO A 536 -5.94 -31.63 -8.44
CA PRO A 536 -7.39 -31.64 -8.29
C PRO A 536 -8.07 -31.54 -9.65
N GLU A 537 -9.23 -32.20 -9.77
CA GLU A 537 -10.14 -32.11 -10.90
C GLU A 537 -11.53 -31.76 -10.35
N GLY A 538 -12.01 -30.55 -10.61
CA GLY A 538 -13.34 -30.11 -10.21
C GLY A 538 -13.54 -29.94 -8.69
N ALA A 539 -12.48 -29.70 -7.91
CA ALA A 539 -12.59 -29.51 -6.47
C ALA A 539 -13.35 -28.21 -6.10
N ALA A 540 -13.89 -28.14 -4.89
CA ALA A 540 -14.73 -27.03 -4.45
C ALA A 540 -14.63 -26.79 -2.95
N TYR A 541 -14.86 -25.57 -2.48
CA TYR A 541 -14.99 -25.25 -1.06
C TYR A 541 -16.11 -24.26 -0.81
N ALA A 542 -16.62 -24.23 0.42
CA ALA A 542 -17.57 -23.23 0.88
C ALA A 542 -17.35 -22.94 2.36
N CYS A 543 -17.14 -21.67 2.71
CA CYS A 543 -16.83 -21.25 4.06
C CYS A 543 -17.58 -19.95 4.41
N LEU A 544 -18.33 -19.98 5.51
CA LEU A 544 -18.83 -18.80 6.20
C LEU A 544 -17.76 -18.33 7.19
N VAL A 545 -17.35 -17.08 7.05
CA VAL A 545 -16.42 -16.44 7.98
C VAL A 545 -17.17 -15.40 8.79
N LEU A 546 -16.95 -15.43 10.10
CA LEU A 546 -17.61 -14.60 11.11
C LEU A 546 -16.53 -13.76 11.82
N PRO A 547 -16.19 -12.57 11.29
CA PRO A 547 -15.24 -11.68 11.93
C PRO A 547 -15.85 -11.01 13.16
N ASP A 548 -15.01 -10.68 14.14
CA ASP A 548 -15.40 -10.06 15.41
C ASP A 548 -16.53 -10.81 16.14
N THR A 549 -16.33 -12.10 16.32
CA THR A 549 -17.26 -13.01 17.02
C THR A 549 -16.54 -13.73 18.15
N ASP A 550 -17.29 -14.27 19.11
CA ASP A 550 -16.76 -15.17 20.14
C ASP A 550 -17.02 -16.66 19.80
N ALA A 551 -16.46 -17.55 20.62
CA ALA A 551 -16.56 -18.99 20.42
C ALA A 551 -18.00 -19.53 20.55
N ALA A 552 -18.80 -18.96 21.46
CA ALA A 552 -20.17 -19.38 21.68
C ALA A 552 -21.06 -19.00 20.49
N ALA A 553 -20.97 -17.75 20.04
CA ALA A 553 -21.63 -17.27 18.84
C ALA A 553 -21.18 -18.03 17.58
N THR A 554 -19.90 -18.41 17.48
CA THR A 554 -19.42 -19.27 16.40
C THR A 554 -20.11 -20.63 16.41
N ALA A 555 -20.22 -21.27 17.57
CA ALA A 555 -20.89 -22.56 17.70
C ALA A 555 -22.39 -22.48 17.36
N GLU A 556 -23.07 -21.42 17.79
CA GLU A 556 -24.47 -21.15 17.44
C GLU A 556 -24.64 -20.98 15.92
N ARG A 557 -23.76 -20.20 15.29
CA ARG A 557 -23.76 -20.00 13.85
C ARG A 557 -23.36 -21.24 13.08
N ALA A 558 -22.54 -22.13 13.63
CA ALA A 558 -22.27 -23.42 13.02
C ALA A 558 -23.51 -24.33 13.00
N ALA A 559 -24.35 -24.26 14.04
CA ALA A 559 -25.62 -25.00 14.10
C ALA A 559 -26.72 -24.38 13.23
N ALA A 560 -26.72 -23.04 13.10
CA ALA A 560 -27.65 -22.29 12.26
C ALA A 560 -26.90 -21.17 11.50
N PRO A 561 -26.31 -21.48 10.33
CA PRO A 561 -25.46 -20.54 9.58
C PRO A 561 -26.09 -19.19 9.25
N GLY A 562 -27.41 -19.16 9.08
CA GLY A 562 -28.14 -17.98 8.60
C GLY A 562 -27.88 -17.67 7.12
N PHE A 563 -27.14 -18.54 6.44
CA PHE A 563 -26.78 -18.46 5.03
C PHE A 563 -26.94 -19.82 4.36
N THR A 564 -27.45 -19.80 3.13
CA THR A 564 -27.58 -20.98 2.29
C THR A 564 -26.84 -20.77 0.99
N VAL A 565 -25.98 -21.72 0.61
CA VAL A 565 -25.34 -21.77 -0.70
C VAL A 565 -26.34 -22.37 -1.69
N LEU A 566 -26.83 -21.55 -2.61
CA LEU A 566 -27.83 -21.97 -3.61
C LEU A 566 -27.18 -22.66 -4.82
N SER A 567 -25.97 -22.23 -5.18
CA SER A 567 -25.17 -22.83 -6.24
C SER A 567 -23.68 -22.61 -5.98
N ASN A 568 -22.84 -23.55 -6.40
CA ASN A 568 -21.38 -23.43 -6.35
C ASN A 568 -20.74 -24.31 -7.43
N ASP A 569 -20.91 -23.91 -8.68
CA ASP A 569 -20.49 -24.67 -9.86
C ASP A 569 -19.96 -23.74 -10.97
N ALA A 570 -19.65 -24.33 -12.13
CA ALA A 570 -19.11 -23.61 -13.28
C ALA A 570 -20.08 -22.55 -13.82
N ALA A 571 -21.40 -22.70 -13.66
CA ALA A 571 -22.40 -21.79 -14.19
C ALA A 571 -22.70 -20.63 -13.23
N ALA A 572 -22.73 -20.89 -11.92
CA ALA A 572 -22.96 -19.85 -10.93
C ALA A 572 -22.49 -20.19 -9.51
N GLN A 573 -22.12 -19.13 -8.77
CA GLN A 573 -21.94 -19.15 -7.33
C GLN A 573 -22.98 -18.22 -6.68
N SER A 574 -23.76 -18.72 -5.73
CA SER A 574 -24.85 -17.93 -5.13
C SER A 574 -25.08 -18.25 -3.66
N VAL A 575 -25.29 -17.19 -2.88
CA VAL A 575 -25.50 -17.25 -1.43
C VAL A 575 -26.72 -16.43 -1.05
N ARG A 576 -27.62 -17.02 -0.27
CA ARG A 576 -28.78 -16.34 0.33
C ARG A 576 -28.55 -16.10 1.81
N CYS A 577 -28.83 -14.89 2.29
CA CYS A 577 -28.99 -14.59 3.71
C CYS A 577 -30.43 -14.90 4.12
N GLU A 578 -30.62 -15.89 4.98
CA GLU A 578 -31.96 -16.35 5.39
C GLU A 578 -32.70 -15.29 6.22
N ARG A 579 -31.96 -14.50 7.01
CA ARG A 579 -32.53 -13.46 7.87
C ARG A 579 -33.13 -12.30 7.06
N THR A 580 -32.47 -11.88 5.99
CA THR A 580 -32.88 -10.70 5.20
C THR A 580 -33.60 -11.07 3.92
N GLY A 581 -33.51 -12.34 3.49
CA GLY A 581 -34.02 -12.81 2.20
C GLY A 581 -33.11 -12.42 1.02
N VAL A 582 -32.06 -11.63 1.25
CA VAL A 582 -31.14 -11.16 0.20
C VAL A 582 -30.35 -12.32 -0.37
N THR A 583 -30.41 -12.48 -1.68
CA THR A 583 -29.57 -13.39 -2.46
C THR A 583 -28.54 -12.60 -3.25
N LEU A 584 -27.28 -12.99 -3.12
CA LEU A 584 -26.19 -12.52 -3.97
C LEU A 584 -25.81 -13.64 -4.94
N THR A 585 -25.64 -13.29 -6.21
CA THR A 585 -25.34 -14.26 -7.27
C THR A 585 -24.25 -13.74 -8.19
N ALA A 586 -23.27 -14.60 -8.45
CA ALA A 586 -22.33 -14.50 -9.55
C ALA A 586 -22.68 -15.56 -10.60
N ARG A 587 -23.10 -15.14 -11.79
CA ARG A 587 -23.33 -16.03 -12.94
C ARG A 587 -22.13 -15.95 -13.87
N HIS A 588 -21.57 -17.09 -14.24
CA HIS A 588 -20.47 -17.21 -15.17
C HIS A 588 -21.06 -17.55 -16.55
N ASP A 589 -21.62 -16.55 -17.22
CA ASP A 589 -22.00 -16.72 -18.63
C ASP A 589 -20.69 -16.79 -19.42
N GLY A 590 -20.51 -17.77 -20.32
CA GLY A 590 -19.25 -18.02 -21.03
C GLY A 590 -18.71 -16.86 -21.89
N ARG A 591 -19.35 -15.68 -21.82
CA ARG A 591 -18.96 -14.40 -22.41
C ARG A 591 -18.69 -13.28 -21.40
N GLN A 592 -19.21 -13.37 -20.16
CA GLN A 592 -19.07 -12.35 -19.12
C GLN A 592 -19.58 -12.84 -17.75
N VAL A 593 -19.03 -12.28 -16.66
CA VAL A 593 -19.54 -12.50 -15.30
C VAL A 593 -20.68 -11.51 -15.02
N VAL A 594 -21.87 -12.01 -14.66
CA VAL A 594 -23.02 -11.20 -14.26
C VAL A 594 -23.21 -11.28 -12.75
N LEU A 595 -23.08 -10.14 -12.09
CA LEU A 595 -23.16 -10.01 -10.64
C LEU A 595 -24.41 -9.24 -10.24
N GLY A 596 -25.10 -9.67 -9.19
CA GLY A 596 -26.26 -8.95 -8.73
C GLY A 596 -26.84 -9.44 -7.40
N LYS A 597 -27.89 -8.71 -7.00
CA LYS A 597 -28.67 -8.95 -5.80
C LYS A 597 -30.13 -9.15 -6.18
N GLU A 598 -30.73 -10.20 -5.63
CA GLU A 598 -32.16 -10.49 -5.72
C GLU A 598 -32.75 -10.51 -4.30
N GLY A 599 -34.01 -10.11 -4.15
CA GLY A 599 -34.72 -10.04 -2.86
C GLY A 599 -35.09 -8.64 -2.45
#